data_AF-A0A972IGS7-F1
#
_entry.id   AF-A0A972IGS7-F1
#
_cell.length_a   1.000
_cell.length_b   1.000
_cell.length_c   1.000
_cell.angle_alpha   90.00
_cell.angle_beta   90.00
_cell.angle_gamma   90.00
#
_symmetry.space_group_name_H-M   'P 1'
#
loop_
_entity.id
_entity.type
_entity.pdbx_description
1 polymer ?
#
loop_
_entity_poly.entity_id
_entity_poly.type
_entity_poly.pdbx_seq_one_letter_code
_entity_poly.pdbx_strand_id
1 'polypeptide(L)'
;MTGVDVAGAHVTGPEVAGLEVTGPEVAGLEVTGPEVAGLEVTGPEVIGLHVTGREVTDRQVTGLHVTGREVTDRQVAGLHVTGPEVAGTHVTGAQVTG
;
A
#
# COMPACT_ATOMS: atom_id res chain seq x y z
N MET A 1 -5.64 5.07 10.85
CA MET A 1 -6.07 4.19 11.99
C MET A 1 -4.83 3.88 12.81
N THR A 2 -4.86 3.98 14.14
CA THR A 2 -3.65 3.78 14.97
C THR A 2 -3.90 2.82 16.13
N GLY A 3 -2.97 1.89 16.37
CA GLY A 3 -2.90 1.09 17.60
C GLY A 3 -3.85 -0.11 17.68
N VAL A 4 -4.47 -0.50 16.57
CA VAL A 4 -5.31 -1.69 16.47
C VAL A 4 -4.87 -2.53 15.28
N ASP A 5 -5.11 -3.83 15.32
CA ASP A 5 -4.92 -4.70 14.16
C ASP A 5 -5.91 -4.28 13.08
N VAL A 6 -5.39 -4.10 11.86
CA VAL A 6 -6.18 -3.69 10.70
C VAL A 6 -6.33 -4.92 9.82
N ALA A 7 -7.53 -5.49 9.80
CA ALA A 7 -7.85 -6.65 8.97
C ALA A 7 -8.97 -6.32 7.99
N GLY A 8 -8.74 -6.53 6.68
CA GLY A 8 -9.78 -6.42 5.65
C GLY A 8 -10.33 -5.01 5.45
N ALA A 9 -9.52 -3.97 5.64
CA ALA A 9 -9.94 -2.59 5.43
C ALA A 9 -10.03 -2.28 3.93
N HIS A 10 -11.12 -1.65 3.50
CA HIS A 10 -11.33 -1.26 2.10
C HIS A 10 -11.56 0.24 2.03
N VAL A 11 -10.75 0.93 1.22
CA VAL A 11 -10.90 2.35 0.93
C VAL A 11 -11.15 2.52 -0.56
N THR A 12 -12.29 3.12 -0.90
CA THR A 12 -12.64 3.37 -2.30
C THR A 12 -13.11 4.81 -2.47
N GLY A 13 -12.57 5.50 -3.47
CA GLY A 13 -12.92 6.87 -3.75
C GLY A 13 -12.45 7.33 -5.13
N PRO A 14 -12.99 8.45 -5.65
CA PRO A 14 -12.50 9.06 -6.88
C PRO A 14 -11.06 9.59 -6.73
N GLU A 15 -10.66 9.92 -5.50
CA GLU A 15 -9.33 10.35 -5.10
C GLU A 15 -9.08 9.82 -3.69
N VAL A 16 -7.96 9.15 -3.46
CA VAL A 16 -7.52 8.69 -2.14
C VAL A 16 -6.17 9.34 -1.84
N ALA A 17 -6.19 10.35 -0.97
CA ALA A 17 -4.99 11.10 -0.60
C ALA A 17 -4.70 11.00 0.90
N GLY A 18 -3.44 10.83 1.28
CA GLY A 18 -2.99 10.92 2.67
C GLY A 18 -3.54 9.83 3.59
N LEU A 19 -3.71 8.62 3.07
CA LEU A 19 -4.21 7.50 3.86
C LEU A 19 -3.10 6.92 4.73
N GLU A 20 -3.24 7.07 6.04
CA GLU A 20 -2.30 6.53 7.03
C GLU A 20 -2.90 5.34 7.81
N VAL A 21 -2.22 4.21 7.74
CA VAL A 21 -2.59 2.96 8.44
C VAL A 21 -1.42 2.51 9.31
N THR A 22 -1.61 2.56 10.63
CA THR A 22 -0.60 2.14 11.60
C THR A 22 -1.17 1.12 12.57
N GLY A 23 -0.59 -0.06 12.62
CA GLY A 23 -1.07 -1.15 13.47
C GLY A 23 0.02 -2.16 13.80
N PRO A 24 -0.18 -3.01 14.83
CA PRO A 24 0.70 -4.15 15.09
C PRO A 24 0.68 -5.12 13.90
N GLU A 25 -0.52 -5.40 13.38
CA GLU A 25 -0.75 -6.19 12.18
C GLU A 25 -1.61 -5.41 11.20
N VAL A 26 -1.20 -5.38 9.93
CA VAL A 26 -2.00 -4.85 8.82
C VAL A 26 -2.18 -5.95 7.78
N ALA A 27 -3.36 -6.56 7.76
CA ALA A 27 -3.72 -7.66 6.89
C ALA A 27 -4.85 -7.29 5.92
N GLY A 28 -4.69 -7.54 4.62
CA GLY A 28 -5.78 -7.42 3.66
C GLY A 28 -6.28 -5.97 3.45
N LEU A 29 -5.37 -5.00 3.41
CA LEU A 29 -5.73 -3.61 3.12
C LEU A 29 -5.91 -3.43 1.61
N GLU A 30 -7.08 -2.95 1.20
CA GLU A 30 -7.41 -2.66 -0.20
C GLU A 30 -7.69 -1.18 -0.40
N VAL A 31 -6.97 -0.57 -1.34
CA VAL A 31 -7.16 0.84 -1.72
C VAL A 31 -7.42 0.92 -3.22
N THR A 32 -8.61 1.40 -3.58
CA THR A 32 -9.05 1.52 -4.97
C THR A 32 -9.48 2.95 -5.29
N GLY A 33 -8.87 3.55 -6.30
CA GLY A 33 -9.29 4.86 -6.79
C GLY A 33 -8.59 5.25 -8.08
N PRO A 34 -9.19 6.08 -8.95
CA PRO A 34 -8.51 6.63 -10.13
C PRO A 34 -7.15 7.26 -9.78
N GLU A 35 -7.09 7.99 -8.67
CA GLU A 35 -5.90 8.67 -8.16
C GLU A 35 -5.67 8.23 -6.71
N VAL A 36 -4.48 7.71 -6.41
CA VAL A 36 -4.06 7.34 -5.05
C VAL A 36 -2.71 7.98 -4.74
N ALA A 37 -2.64 8.86 -3.76
CA ALA A 37 -1.43 9.57 -3.39
C ALA A 37 -1.19 9.54 -1.87
N GLY A 38 0.07 9.46 -1.45
CA GLY A 38 0.41 9.58 -0.02
C GLY A 38 -0.19 8.44 0.83
N LEU A 39 -0.11 7.20 0.36
CA LEU A 39 -0.51 6.03 1.14
C LEU A 39 0.65 5.58 2.02
N GLU A 40 0.46 5.59 3.33
CA GLU A 40 1.45 5.15 4.31
C GLU A 40 0.90 3.99 5.15
N VAL A 41 1.61 2.87 5.14
CA VAL A 41 1.29 1.71 5.96
C VAL A 41 2.48 1.37 6.84
N THR A 42 2.30 1.40 8.15
CA THR A 42 3.35 1.11 9.12
C THR A 42 2.89 0.06 10.12
N GLY A 43 3.65 -1.02 10.25
CA GLY A 43 3.39 -2.04 11.25
C GLY A 43 4.45 -3.13 11.23
N PRO A 44 4.74 -3.81 12.36
CA PRO A 44 5.70 -4.91 12.36
C PRO A 44 5.32 -6.00 11.36
N GLU A 45 4.04 -6.31 11.17
CA GLU A 45 3.56 -7.25 10.15
C GLU A 45 2.61 -6.56 9.17
N VAL A 46 2.93 -6.60 7.87
CA VAL A 46 2.09 -6.09 6.78
C VAL A 46 1.90 -7.20 5.75
N ILE A 47 0.67 -7.68 5.61
CA ILE A 47 0.32 -8.83 4.77
C ILE A 47 -0.84 -8.46 3.85
N GLY A 48 -0.74 -8.73 2.55
CA GLY A 48 -1.90 -8.58 1.67
C GLY A 48 -2.32 -7.12 1.46
N LEU A 49 -1.44 -6.28 0.93
CA LEU A 49 -1.77 -4.89 0.57
C LEU A 49 -2.01 -4.80 -0.94
N HIS A 50 -3.23 -4.42 -1.32
CA HIS A 50 -3.62 -4.24 -2.71
C HIS A 50 -3.93 -2.77 -2.98
N VAL A 51 -3.27 -2.19 -3.99
CA VAL A 51 -3.55 -0.83 -4.47
C VAL A 51 -3.84 -0.86 -5.95
N THR A 52 -4.98 -0.29 -6.34
CA THR A 52 -5.41 -0.24 -7.75
C THR A 52 -5.91 1.15 -8.11
N GLY A 53 -5.43 1.67 -9.23
CA GLY A 53 -5.76 2.98 -9.74
C GLY A 53 -5.24 3.27 -11.13
N ARG A 54 -5.44 4.51 -11.61
CA ARG A 54 -4.84 4.96 -12.87
C ARG A 54 -3.49 5.61 -12.60
N GLU A 55 -3.44 6.46 -11.59
CA GLU A 55 -2.24 7.18 -11.16
C GLU A 55 -2.04 6.94 -9.67
N VAL A 56 -0.87 6.40 -9.33
CA VAL A 56 -0.53 6.10 -7.94
C VAL A 56 0.86 6.62 -7.62
N THR A 57 0.92 7.54 -6.65
CA THR A 57 2.17 8.20 -6.24
C THR A 57 2.41 8.11 -4.73
N ASP A 58 3.67 8.29 -4.32
CA ASP A 58 4.09 8.50 -2.94
C ASP A 58 3.53 7.46 -1.97
N ARG A 59 3.95 6.21 -2.14
CA ARG A 59 3.53 5.12 -1.28
C ARG A 59 4.66 4.60 -0.43
N GLN A 60 4.41 4.48 0.85
CA GLN A 60 5.38 3.98 1.80
C GLN A 60 4.79 2.82 2.59
N VAL A 61 5.52 1.71 2.62
CA VAL A 61 5.19 0.59 3.50
C VAL A 61 6.41 0.24 4.31
N THR A 62 6.27 0.32 5.62
CA THR A 62 7.34 0.03 6.56
C THR A 62 6.90 -1.08 7.51
N GLY A 63 7.69 -2.14 7.59
CA GLY A 63 7.43 -3.22 8.54
C GLY A 63 8.60 -4.16 8.72
N LEU A 64 8.53 -5.01 9.74
CA LEU A 64 9.52 -6.07 9.95
C LEU A 64 9.33 -7.17 8.90
N HIS A 65 8.08 -7.56 8.71
CA HIS A 65 7.63 -8.55 7.73
C HIS A 65 6.62 -7.92 6.78
N VAL A 66 6.98 -7.79 5.49
CA VAL A 66 6.09 -7.27 4.45
C VAL A 66 5.89 -8.34 3.38
N THR A 67 4.66 -8.85 3.25
CA THR A 67 4.32 -9.90 2.28
C THR A 67 3.02 -9.63 1.51
N GLY A 68 2.90 -10.23 0.31
CA GLY A 68 1.65 -10.19 -0.46
C GLY A 68 1.24 -8.78 -0.87
N ARG A 69 2.15 -8.03 -1.48
CA ARG A 69 1.86 -6.70 -1.99
C ARG A 69 1.52 -6.77 -3.46
N GLU A 70 0.41 -6.16 -3.85
CA GLU A 70 0.04 -5.99 -5.25
C GLU A 70 -0.30 -4.54 -5.55
N VAL A 71 0.21 -4.10 -6.69
CA VAL A 71 0.03 -2.76 -7.21
C VAL A 71 -0.33 -2.91 -8.67
N THR A 72 -1.52 -2.45 -9.05
CA THR A 72 -1.98 -2.54 -10.44
C THR A 72 -2.46 -1.20 -10.92
N ASP A 73 -1.59 -0.47 -11.63
CA ASP A 73 -1.86 0.90 -12.06
C ASP A 73 -1.42 1.16 -13.50
N ARG A 74 -1.82 2.30 -14.09
CA ARG A 74 -1.24 2.75 -15.36
C ARG A 74 0.09 3.47 -15.12
N GLN A 75 0.16 4.30 -14.09
CA GLN A 75 1.34 5.05 -13.69
C GLN A 75 1.61 4.83 -12.21
N VAL A 76 2.80 4.32 -11.91
CA VAL A 76 3.29 4.12 -10.54
C VAL A 76 4.54 4.99 -10.35
N ALA A 77 4.52 5.84 -9.33
CA ALA A 77 5.68 6.61 -8.88
C ALA A 77 5.87 6.52 -7.36
N GLY A 78 7.11 6.65 -6.89
CA GLY A 78 7.41 6.84 -5.47
C GLY A 78 7.00 5.69 -4.56
N LEU A 79 7.13 4.43 -5.03
CA LEU A 79 6.88 3.25 -4.21
C LEU A 79 8.11 2.89 -3.35
N HIS A 80 7.96 3.01 -2.04
CA HIS A 80 8.98 2.64 -1.06
C HIS A 80 8.49 1.49 -0.19
N VAL A 81 9.34 0.47 -0.04
CA VAL A 81 9.11 -0.66 0.85
C VAL A 81 10.34 -0.85 1.71
N THR A 82 10.19 -0.73 3.02
CA THR A 82 11.30 -0.82 3.96
C THR A 82 11.01 -1.91 4.99
N GLY A 83 11.93 -2.86 5.10
CA GLY A 83 11.85 -3.93 6.09
C GLY A 83 13.00 -4.92 5.97
N PRO A 84 13.40 -5.60 7.06
CA PRO A 84 14.36 -6.68 7.02
C PRO A 84 13.86 -7.90 6.24
N GLU A 85 12.54 -8.14 6.22
CA GLU A 85 11.93 -9.26 5.48
C GLU A 85 10.81 -8.76 4.56
N VAL A 86 11.13 -8.61 3.27
CA VAL A 86 10.17 -8.20 2.23
C VAL A 86 10.08 -9.30 1.17
N ALA A 87 8.88 -9.84 0.95
CA ALA A 87 8.62 -10.86 -0.05
C ALA A 87 7.30 -10.62 -0.79
N GLY A 88 7.16 -11.16 -2.00
CA GLY A 88 5.87 -11.17 -2.71
C GLY A 88 5.34 -9.78 -3.09
N THR A 89 6.20 -8.90 -3.60
CA THR A 89 5.79 -7.61 -4.17
C THR A 89 5.59 -7.73 -5.67
N HIS A 90 4.38 -7.45 -6.14
CA HIS A 90 4.01 -7.39 -7.54
C HIS A 90 3.60 -5.97 -7.89
N VAL A 91 4.28 -5.38 -8.89
CA VAL A 91 3.94 -4.07 -9.41
C VAL A 91 3.70 -4.19 -10.91
N THR A 92 2.46 -3.98 -11.30
CA THR A 92 2.02 -3.93 -12.69
C THR A 92 1.70 -2.50 -13.02
N GLY A 93 2.50 -1.91 -13.92
CA GLY A 93 2.43 -0.52 -14.34
C GLY A 93 2.71 -0.39 -15.82
N ALA A 94 1.93 0.39 -16.57
CA ALA A 94 2.33 0.77 -17.93
C ALA A 94 3.57 1.70 -17.89
N GLN A 95 3.72 2.46 -16.81
CA GLN A 95 4.88 3.28 -16.49
C GLN A 95 5.20 3.14 -15.00
N VAL A 96 6.44 2.80 -14.67
CA VAL A 96 6.93 2.71 -13.28
C VAL A 96 8.19 3.57 -13.15
N THR A 97 8.14 4.56 -12.28
CA THR A 97 9.28 5.44 -11.97
C THR A 97 9.65 5.29 -10.50
N GLY A 98 10.95 5.10 -10.23
CA GLY A 98 11.51 4.95 -8.88
C GLY A 98 11.68 6.27 -8.17
#